data_AF-A0A438CFM9-F1
#
_entry.id   AF-A0A438CFM9-F1
#
_cell.length_a   1.000
_cell.length_b   1.000
_cell.length_c   1.000
_cell.angle_alpha   90.00
_cell.angle_beta   90.00
_cell.angle_gamma   90.00
#
_symmetry.space_group_name_H-M   'P 1'
#
loop_
_entity.id
_entity.type
_entity.pdbx_description
1 polymer ?
#
loop_
_entity_poly.entity_id
_entity_poly.type
_entity_poly.pdbx_seq_one_letter_code
_entity_poly.pdbx_strand_id
1 'polypeptide(L)'
;MSGGGFDISFAKNDDKIASILWVGYPGEAGGAAIADVIFGFYNPSGRLPMTWYPQSYIDKVPMTNMNMRPDPASGYPGRTYRFTLGKPFTHLEMD
;
A
#
# COMPACT_ATOMS: atom_id res chain seq x y z
N MET A 1 -6.00 -1.03 -12.48
CA MET A 1 -6.62 -2.02 -11.57
C MET A 1 -5.62 -3.13 -11.35
N SER A 2 -5.30 -3.48 -10.10
CA SER A 2 -4.23 -4.44 -9.76
C SER A 2 -4.49 -5.15 -8.44
N GLY A 3 -3.97 -6.37 -8.30
CA GLY A 3 -3.98 -7.10 -7.03
C GLY A 3 -2.91 -6.60 -6.06
N GLY A 4 -1.66 -6.46 -6.53
CA GLY A 4 -0.54 -5.97 -5.72
C GLY A 4 -0.50 -4.45 -5.62
N GLY A 5 0.24 -3.98 -4.61
CA GLY A 5 0.59 -2.57 -4.47
C GLY A 5 1.73 -2.15 -5.41
N PHE A 6 1.80 -0.85 -5.66
CA PHE A 6 2.87 -0.22 -6.42
C PHE A 6 3.58 0.83 -5.56
N ASP A 7 4.83 1.14 -5.88
CA ASP A 7 5.50 2.30 -5.32
C ASP A 7 4.88 3.56 -5.91
N ILE A 8 4.12 4.28 -5.10
CA ILE A 8 3.45 5.53 -5.45
C ILE A 8 4.15 6.75 -4.86
N SER A 9 5.43 6.64 -4.49
CA SER A 9 6.21 7.75 -3.91
C SER A 9 6.18 9.01 -4.77
N PHE A 10 6.14 8.86 -6.10
CA PHE A 10 6.08 9.97 -7.03
C PHE A 10 4.85 10.86 -6.78
N ALA A 11 3.72 10.24 -6.45
CA ALA A 11 2.45 10.94 -6.32
C ALA A 11 2.31 11.68 -4.98
N LYS A 12 3.11 11.31 -3.98
CA LYS A 12 3.15 12.02 -2.69
C LYS A 12 3.75 13.42 -2.81
N ASN A 13 4.60 13.65 -3.82
CA ASN A 13 5.36 14.89 -3.99
C ASN A 13 4.89 15.72 -5.20
N ASP A 14 3.77 15.37 -5.82
CA ASP A 14 3.21 16.08 -6.97
C ASP A 14 1.88 16.75 -6.59
N ASP A 15 1.89 18.07 -6.45
CA ASP A 15 0.71 18.87 -6.08
C ASP A 15 -0.42 18.80 -7.13
N LYS A 16 -0.15 18.30 -8.33
CA LYS A 16 -1.18 18.09 -9.36
C LYS A 16 -2.04 16.86 -9.06
N ILE A 17 -1.62 15.98 -8.15
CA ILE A 17 -2.33 14.75 -7.79
C ILE A 17 -3.11 14.99 -6.50
N ALA A 18 -4.40 15.27 -6.65
CA ALA A 18 -5.27 15.57 -5.51
C ALA A 18 -5.62 14.33 -4.66
N SER A 19 -5.75 13.16 -5.28
CA SER A 19 -6.13 11.92 -4.58
C SER A 19 -5.76 10.67 -5.38
N ILE A 20 -5.65 9.54 -4.68
CA ILE A 20 -5.38 8.22 -5.25
C ILE A 20 -6.39 7.24 -4.68
N LEU A 21 -7.05 6.46 -5.56
CA LEU A 21 -7.97 5.40 -5.18
C LEU A 21 -7.44 4.05 -5.68
N TRP A 22 -7.22 3.11 -4.76
CA TRP A 22 -6.92 1.73 -5.11
C TRP A 22 -8.20 0.89 -5.12
N VAL A 23 -8.52 0.32 -6.27
CA VAL A 23 -9.80 -0.38 -6.53
C VAL A 23 -9.66 -1.89 -6.65
N GLY A 24 -8.44 -2.44 -6.50
CA GLY A 24 -8.20 -3.87 -6.65
C GLY A 24 -8.68 -4.42 -8.01
N TYR A 25 -9.46 -5.49 -7.95
CA TYR A 25 -10.27 -6.05 -9.05
C TYR A 25 -11.75 -6.05 -8.63
N PRO A 26 -12.53 -5.01 -8.97
CA PRO A 26 -13.84 -4.75 -8.37
C PRO A 26 -15.02 -5.48 -9.05
N GLY A 27 -14.74 -6.47 -9.89
CA GLY A 27 -15.78 -7.29 -10.55
C GLY A 27 -16.63 -6.52 -11.56
N GLU A 28 -17.73 -7.14 -11.99
CA GLU A 28 -18.62 -6.64 -13.05
C GLU A 28 -19.31 -5.31 -12.70
N ALA A 29 -19.70 -5.13 -11.43
CA ALA A 29 -20.32 -3.90 -10.94
C ALA A 29 -19.29 -2.82 -10.54
N GLY A 30 -18.00 -3.09 -10.74
CA GLY A 30 -16.92 -2.25 -10.25
C GLY A 30 -16.91 -0.83 -10.83
N GLY A 31 -17.35 -0.67 -12.09
CA GLY A 31 -17.45 0.66 -12.71
C GLY A 31 -18.46 1.58 -12.00
N ALA A 32 -19.64 1.04 -11.68
CA ALA A 32 -20.67 1.77 -10.94
C ALA A 32 -20.20 2.08 -9.51
N ALA A 33 -19.63 1.10 -8.82
CA ALA A 33 -19.12 1.29 -7.45
C ALA A 33 -18.03 2.37 -7.36
N ILE A 34 -17.14 2.46 -8.35
CA ILE A 34 -16.10 3.51 -8.40
C ILE A 34 -16.76 4.88 -8.63
N ALA A 35 -17.74 4.96 -9.53
CA ALA A 35 -18.46 6.21 -9.77
C ALA A 35 -19.18 6.71 -8.52
N ASP A 36 -19.86 5.82 -7.77
CA ASP A 36 -20.56 6.19 -6.54
C ASP A 36 -19.63 6.79 -5.49
N VAL A 37 -18.39 6.29 -5.39
CA VAL A 37 -17.37 6.85 -4.49
C VAL A 37 -16.87 8.21 -4.98
N ILE A 38 -16.56 8.33 -6.28
CA ILE A 38 -16.00 9.57 -6.85
C ILE A 38 -17.02 10.72 -6.81
N PHE A 39 -18.30 10.42 -7.10
CA PHE A 39 -19.37 11.40 -7.08
C PHE A 39 -19.97 11.63 -5.68
N GLY A 40 -19.47 10.93 -4.66
CA GLY A 40 -19.87 11.16 -3.27
C GLY A 40 -21.20 10.54 -2.86
N PHE A 41 -21.75 9.61 -3.65
CA PHE A 41 -22.91 8.81 -3.27
C PHE A 41 -22.57 7.77 -2.20
N TYR A 42 -21.28 7.45 -2.02
CA TYR A 42 -20.79 6.54 -0.99
C TYR A 42 -19.50 7.06 -0.35
N ASN A 43 -19.37 6.92 0.98
CA ASN A 43 -18.17 7.28 1.72
C ASN A 43 -17.20 6.09 1.84
N PRO A 44 -16.01 6.14 1.22
CA PRO A 44 -15.07 5.02 1.22
C PRO A 44 -14.50 4.75 2.62
N SER A 45 -14.61 3.50 3.08
CA SER A 45 -14.09 3.03 4.39
C SER A 45 -13.10 1.86 4.28
N GLY A 46 -12.73 1.48 3.06
CA GLY A 46 -11.80 0.40 2.80
C GLY A 46 -10.38 0.69 3.32
N ARG A 47 -9.69 -0.35 3.80
CA ARG A 47 -8.29 -0.30 4.20
C ARG A 47 -7.47 -1.24 3.34
N LEU A 48 -6.19 -0.91 3.13
CA LEU A 48 -5.30 -1.78 2.36
C LEU A 48 -5.09 -3.12 3.10
N PRO A 49 -5.31 -4.27 2.43
CA PRO A 49 -5.11 -5.59 3.04
C PRO A 49 -3.63 -6.00 3.09
N MET A 50 -2.76 -5.22 2.45
CA MET A 50 -1.33 -5.48 2.35
C MET A 50 -0.52 -4.19 2.52
N THR A 51 0.70 -4.34 2.98
CA THR A 51 1.65 -3.23 3.10
C THR A 51 2.21 -2.88 1.73
N TRP A 52 2.09 -1.61 1.35
CA TRP A 52 2.76 -1.10 0.16
C TRP A 52 4.14 -0.61 0.55
N TYR A 53 5.16 -1.15 -0.11
CA TYR A 53 6.56 -0.82 0.15
C TYR A 53 7.11 0.09 -0.96
N PRO A 54 8.10 0.94 -0.64
CA PRO A 54 8.90 1.57 -1.67
C PRO A 54 9.68 0.51 -2.45
N GLN A 55 10.04 0.82 -3.70
CA GLN A 55 10.78 -0.09 -4.57
C GLN A 55 12.06 -0.60 -3.90
N SER A 56 12.79 0.27 -3.18
CA SER A 56 14.03 -0.09 -2.48
C SER A 56 13.91 -1.24 -1.45
N TYR A 57 12.69 -1.64 -1.07
CA TYR A 57 12.47 -2.76 -0.18
C TYR A 57 12.85 -4.11 -0.80
N ILE A 58 12.60 -4.31 -2.09
CA ILE A 58 12.91 -5.59 -2.77
C ILE A 58 14.43 -5.83 -2.87
N ASP A 59 15.24 -4.77 -2.80
CA ASP A 59 16.70 -4.87 -2.80
C ASP A 59 17.25 -5.44 -1.47
N LYS A 60 16.47 -5.35 -0.39
CA LYS A 60 16.87 -5.76 0.97
C LYS A 60 16.25 -7.08 1.44
N VAL A 61 15.25 -7.57 0.71
CA VAL A 61 14.45 -8.73 1.11
C VAL A 61 14.48 -9.78 0.02
N PRO A 62 15.32 -10.83 0.16
CA PRO A 62 15.23 -12.00 -0.70
C PRO A 62 13.83 -12.60 -0.61
N MET A 63 13.16 -12.79 -1.74
CA MET A 63 11.79 -13.29 -1.76
C MET A 63 11.66 -14.72 -1.20
N THR A 64 12.76 -15.47 -1.17
CA THR A 64 12.90 -16.81 -0.58
C THR A 64 13.08 -16.82 0.94
N ASN A 65 13.41 -15.67 1.55
CA ASN A 65 13.56 -15.56 3.00
C ASN A 65 12.19 -15.42 3.67
N MET A 66 11.77 -16.44 4.42
CA MET A 66 10.45 -16.52 5.07
C MET A 66 10.40 -15.91 6.47
N ASN A 67 11.49 -15.31 6.96
CA ASN A 67 11.50 -14.65 8.26
C ASN A 67 10.56 -13.44 8.24
N MET A 68 9.72 -13.29 9.26
CA MET A 68 8.77 -12.17 9.34
C MET A 68 9.33 -10.99 10.13
N ARG A 69 10.19 -11.25 11.11
CA ARG A 69 10.74 -10.25 12.03
C ARG A 69 12.00 -9.60 11.44
N PRO A 70 12.29 -8.35 11.81
CA PRO A 70 13.53 -7.72 11.41
C PRO A 70 14.72 -8.38 12.11
N ASP A 71 15.84 -8.42 11.43
CA ASP A 71 17.11 -8.90 11.97
C ASP A 71 18.20 -7.85 11.70
N PRO A 72 18.61 -7.09 12.74
CA PRO A 72 19.66 -6.09 12.62
C PRO A 72 21.01 -6.65 12.20
N ALA A 73 21.32 -7.91 12.50
CA ALA A 73 22.62 -8.50 12.18
C ALA A 73 22.79 -8.77 10.68
N SER A 74 21.71 -9.17 9.99
CA SER A 74 21.68 -9.36 8.53
C SER A 74 21.20 -8.13 7.76
N GLY A 75 20.78 -7.07 8.46
CA GLY A 75 20.16 -5.88 7.84
C GLY A 75 18.75 -6.14 7.30
N TYR A 76 18.13 -7.26 7.68
CA TYR A 76 16.81 -7.65 7.21
C TYR A 76 15.72 -6.75 7.84
N PRO A 77 14.93 -6.01 7.03
CA PRO A 77 14.03 -4.99 7.53
C PRO A 77 12.75 -5.52 8.17
N GLY A 78 12.47 -6.83 8.09
CA GLY A 78 11.21 -7.44 8.48
C GLY A 78 10.13 -7.30 7.40
N ARG A 79 9.00 -7.99 7.58
CA ARG A 79 7.85 -7.98 6.67
C ARG A 79 6.60 -7.47 7.38
N THR A 80 5.69 -6.89 6.61
CA THR A 80 4.37 -6.33 6.98
C THR A 80 4.45 -5.05 7.80
N TYR A 81 3.37 -4.26 7.80
CA TYR A 81 3.25 -3.02 8.58
C TYR A 81 3.54 -3.23 10.08
N ARG A 82 3.39 -4.46 10.58
CA ARG A 82 3.61 -4.82 11.99
C ARG A 82 5.07 -5.03 12.37
N PHE A 83 5.90 -5.55 11.46
CA PHE A 83 7.28 -5.94 11.78
C PHE A 83 8.34 -5.23 10.92
N THR A 84 7.93 -4.40 9.98
CA THR A 84 8.87 -3.63 9.16
C THR A 84 9.42 -2.45 9.97
N LEU A 85 10.75 -2.28 9.98
CA LEU A 85 11.41 -1.14 10.63
C LEU A 85 11.39 0.14 9.78
N GLY A 86 11.15 0.02 8.48
CA GLY A 86 10.94 1.15 7.57
C GLY A 86 9.48 1.65 7.57
N LYS A 87 9.25 2.93 7.22
CA LYS A 87 7.91 3.50 7.09
C LYS A 87 7.24 3.01 5.80
N PRO A 88 6.18 2.17 5.85
CA PRO A 88 5.38 1.88 4.68
C PRO A 88 4.46 3.06 4.35
N PHE A 89 3.85 3.09 3.15
CA PHE A 89 2.94 4.17 2.77
C PHE A 89 1.68 4.28 3.64
N THR A 90 1.35 3.23 4.40
CA THR A 90 0.05 3.08 5.09
C THR A 90 0.09 3.42 6.57
N HIS A 91 0.92 4.35 7.03
CA HIS A 91 0.86 4.76 8.43
C HIS A 91 -0.33 5.71 8.65
N LEU A 92 -1.47 5.14 9.08
CA LEU A 92 -2.50 5.88 9.79
C LEU A 92 -2.05 5.95 11.25
N GLU A 93 -1.51 7.09 11.67
CA GLU A 93 -1.41 7.44 13.09
C GLU A 93 -2.85 7.54 13.63
N MET A 94 -3.18 6.69 14.61
CA MET A 94 -4.33 6.91 15.48
C MET A 94 -3.84 7.81 16.61
N ASP A 95 -3.86 9.11 16.34
CA ASP A 95 -3.76 10.17 17.36
C ASP A 95 -5.17 10.68 17.68
#